data_AF-A0A2L1TNU5-F1
#
_entry.id   AF-A0A2L1TNU5-F1
#
_cell.length_a   1.000
_cell.length_b   1.000
_cell.length_c   1.000
_cell.angle_alpha   90.00
_cell.angle_beta   90.00
_cell.angle_gamma   90.00
#
_symmetry.space_group_name_H-M   'P 1'
#
loop_
_entity.id
_entity.type
_entity.pdbx_description
1 polymer ?
#
loop_
_entity_poly.entity_id
_entity_poly.type
_entity_poly.pdbx_seq_one_letter_code
_entity_poly.pdbx_strand_id
1 'polypeptide(L)' 'MKEEKATPEMGIILCSRCGEIIDTLDTEKVSVFYSLCNEPSCLEAADTKEEALA' A
#
# COMPACT_ATOMS: atom_id res chain seq x y z
N MET A 1 -15.46 -1.70 -29.56
CA MET A 1 -15.10 -2.30 -28.26
C MET A 1 -13.82 -1.62 -27.83
N LYS A 2 -13.80 -0.87 -26.72
CA LYS A 2 -12.56 -0.29 -26.20
C LYS A 2 -11.89 -1.37 -25.36
N GLU A 3 -10.81 -1.92 -25.89
CA GLU A 3 -9.93 -2.83 -25.16
C GLU A 3 -9.23 -2.00 -24.09
N GLU A 4 -9.79 -2.00 -22.88
CA GLU A 4 -9.14 -1.47 -21.70
C GLU A 4 -8.04 -2.47 -21.36
N LYS A 5 -6.83 -2.22 -21.89
CA LYS A 5 -5.62 -2.96 -21.53
C LYS A 5 -5.42 -2.74 -20.03
N ALA A 6 -5.92 -3.66 -19.21
CA ALA A 6 -5.54 -3.74 -17.81
C ALA A 6 -4.08 -4.21 -17.77
N THR A 7 -3.15 -3.26 -17.90
CA THR A 7 -1.77 -3.51 -17.50
C THR A 7 -1.80 -3.76 -15.99
N PRO A 8 -1.21 -4.87 -15.50
CA PRO A 8 -1.19 -5.12 -14.08
C PRO A 8 -0.37 -4.01 -13.41
N GLU A 9 -0.98 -3.31 -12.46
CA GLU A 9 -0.29 -2.35 -11.60
C GLU A 9 0.76 -3.10 -10.79
N MET A 10 2.03 -3.03 -11.22
CA MET A 10 3.13 -3.76 -10.57
C MET A 10 3.77 -2.95 -9.43
N GLY A 11 3.40 -1.68 -9.30
CA GLY A 11 3.88 -0.80 -8.26
C GLY A 11 2.86 -0.72 -7.13
N ILE A 12 3.33 -0.78 -5.88
CA ILE A 12 2.49 -0.49 -4.71
C ILE A 12 3.19 0.54 -3.83
N ILE A 13 2.44 1.47 -3.26
CA ILE A 13 2.90 2.40 -2.25
C ILE A 13 2.37 1.92 -0.90
N LEU A 14 3.27 1.49 -0.02
CA LEU A 14 2.97 1.07 1.33
C LEU A 14 3.31 2.16 2.34
N CYS A 15 2.50 2.25 3.39
CA CYS A 15 2.85 3.04 4.54
C CYS A 15 3.97 2.36 5.34
N SER A 16 5.08 3.05 5.59
CA SER A 16 6.17 2.55 6.43
C SER A 16 5.77 2.38 7.90
N ARG A 17 4.66 3.00 8.31
CA ARG A 17 4.21 3.04 9.71
C ARG A 17 3.16 1.97 10.02
N CYS A 18 2.06 1.93 9.27
CA CYS A 18 1.00 0.93 9.47
C CYS A 18 1.05 -0.25 8.49
N GLY A 19 1.86 -0.17 7.43
CA GLY A 19 1.90 -1.21 6.39
C GLY A 19 0.72 -1.20 5.40
N GLU A 20 -0.16 -0.19 5.48
CA GLU A 20 -1.32 -0.07 4.60
C GLU A 20 -0.92 0.29 3.16
N ILE A 21 -1.66 -0.24 2.18
CA ILE A 21 -1.51 0.15 0.77
C ILE A 21 -2.19 1.49 0.57
N ILE A 22 -1.37 2.50 0.30
CA ILE A 22 -1.81 3.88 0.06
C ILE A 22 -2.27 4.04 -1.39
N ASP A 23 -1.51 3.46 -2.32
CA ASP A 23 -1.78 3.59 -3.75
C ASP A 23 -1.12 2.46 -4.54
N THR A 24 -1.55 2.29 -5.78
CA THR A 24 -0.96 1.38 -6.76
C THR A 24 -0.47 2.17 -7.97
N LEU A 25 0.64 1.73 -8.54
CA LEU A 25 1.30 2.41 -9.65
C LEU A 25 1.47 1.44 -10.81
N ASP A 26 1.21 1.92 -12.02
CA ASP A 26 1.62 1.23 -13.24
C ASP A 26 3.14 1.41 -13.39
N THR A 27 3.89 0.39 -12.97
CA THR A 27 5.35 0.35 -13.12
C THR A 27 5.75 -0.84 -13.97
N GLU A 28 6.81 -0.69 -14.78
CA GLU A 28 7.31 -1.76 -15.66
C GLU A 28 7.76 -3.04 -14.92
N LYS A 29 8.03 -2.92 -13.61
CA LYS A 29 8.49 -4.01 -12.75
C LYS A 29 7.83 -3.93 -11.38
N VAL A 30 7.77 -5.06 -10.68
CA VAL A 30 7.30 -5.13 -9.30
C VAL A 30 8.14 -4.20 -8.42
N SER A 31 7.53 -3.15 -7.90
CA SER A 31 8.20 -2.12 -7.11
C SER A 31 7.39 -1.77 -5.88
N VAL A 32 8.02 -1.83 -4.72
CA VAL A 32 7.40 -1.44 -3.45
C VAL A 32 7.97 -0.09 -3.04
N PHE A 33 7.11 0.92 -3.01
CA PHE A 33 7.42 2.25 -2.52
C PHE A 33 6.95 2.39 -1.09
N TYR A 34 7.70 3.16 -0.29
CA TYR A 34 7.41 3.35 1.12
C TYR A 34 7.17 4.83 1.38
N SER A 35 6.02 5.18 1.95
CA SER A 35 5.68 6.55 2.33
C SER A 35 4.99 6.59 3.71
N LEU A 36 4.61 7.77 4.18
CA LEU A 36 3.81 7.93 5.40
C LEU A 36 2.40 8.31 4.97
N CYS A 37 1.39 7.57 5.44
CA CYS A 37 0.00 7.94 5.19
C CYS A 37 -0.46 8.92 6.27
N ASN A 38 -1.49 9.69 5.95
CA ASN A 38 -2.13 10.62 6.87
C ASN A 38 -3.48 10.09 7.38
N GLU A 39 -3.65 8.76 7.35
CA GLU A 39 -4.83 8.10 7.90
C GLU A 39 -4.84 8.29 9.42
N PRO A 40 -5.94 8.79 10.03
CA PRO A 40 -6.05 8.91 11.48
C PRO A 40 -5.77 7.58 12.18
N SER A 41 -6.25 6.47 11.61
CA SER A 41 -5.98 5.12 12.11
C SER A 41 -4.48 4.83 12.20
N CYS A 42 -3.66 5.29 11.25
CA CYS A 42 -2.20 5.12 11.28
C CYS A 42 -1.50 6.06 12.27
N LEU A 43 -2.03 7.27 12.43
CA LEU A 43 -1.51 8.25 13.38
C LEU A 43 -1.75 7.79 14.83
N GLU A 44 -2.89 7.12 15.07
CA GLU A 44 -3.31 6.59 16.38
C GLU A 44 -2.83 5.15 16.64
N ALA A 45 -2.50 4.35 15.61
CA ALA A 45 -2.07 2.94 15.71
C ALA A 45 -0.70 2.69 16.37
N ALA A 46 -0.13 3.65 17.11
CA ALA A 46 1.01 3.36 17.98
C ALA A 46 0.65 2.39 19.13
N ASP A 47 -0.64 2.12 19.38
CA ASP A 47 -1.12 1.41 20.58
C ASP A 47 -1.78 0.04 20.33
N THR A 48 -1.85 -0.48 19.10
CA THR A 48 -2.47 -1.81 18.88
C THR A 48 -1.71 -2.63 17.85
N LYS A 49 -0.54 -3.13 18.27
CA LYS A 49 0.07 -4.32 17.66
C LYS A 49 -0.40 -5.57 18.40
N GLU A 50 -1.55 -6.07 18.01
CA GLU A 50 -2.10 -7.38 18.37
C GLU A 50 -2.85 -7.82 17.10
N GLU A 51 -2.71 -8.99 16.48
CA GLU A 51 -1.98 -10.23 16.69
C GLU A 51 -2.18 -11.00 15.37
N ALA A 52 -1.13 -11.47 14.70
CA ALA A 52 -1.25 -12.45 13.61
C ALA A 52 0.09 -13.16 13.34
N LEU A 53 0.62 -13.84 14.35
CA LEU A 53 1.32 -15.10 14.15
C LEU A 53 1.34 -15.88 15.48
N ALA A 54 0.29 -16.66 15.70
CA ALA A 54 0.33 -17.83 16.57
C ALA A 54 0.45 -19.08 15.68
#